data_AF-A0A941USM8-F1
#
_entry.id   AF-A0A941USM8-F1
#
_cell.length_a   1.000
_cell.length_b   1.000
_cell.length_c   1.000
_cell.angle_alpha   90.00
_cell.angle_beta   90.00
_cell.angle_gamma   90.00
#
_symmetry.space_group_name_H-M   'P 1'
#
loop_
_entity.id
_entity.type
_entity.pdbx_description
1 polymer ?
#
loop_
_entity_poly.entity_id
_entity_poly.type
_entity_poly.pdbx_seq_one_letter_code
_entity_poly.pdbx_strand_id
1 'polypeptide(L)'
;EVESGRRPRAEAALELYRHLSLLVAENLAHMHEEETANNAVLWAEFSDQELAAIHDRIIASIDAREMAQVIRWMAPSLTPYERSTLFGGLQAKAPAEVFQRLLEAARPHLAPRDWNKLIFGIAAAPLAN
;
A
#
# COMPACT_ATOMS: atom_id res chain seq x y z
N GLU A 1 -2.93 13.87 -44.79
CA GLU A 1 -2.01 14.30 -43.72
C GLU A 1 -2.80 14.30 -42.42
N VAL A 2 -2.44 13.43 -41.47
CA VAL A 2 -3.13 13.33 -40.17
C VAL A 2 -2.28 14.11 -39.17
N GLU A 3 -2.65 15.36 -38.91
CA GLU A 3 -2.09 16.13 -37.82
C GLU A 3 -2.62 15.51 -36.51
N SER A 4 -1.79 14.68 -35.89
CA SER A 4 -2.08 14.00 -34.63
C SER A 4 -2.37 15.04 -33.54
N GLY A 5 -3.66 15.31 -33.31
CA GLY A 5 -4.20 16.29 -32.38
C GLY A 5 -3.73 16.08 -30.94
N ARG A 6 -2.61 16.72 -30.58
CA ARG A 6 -2.11 16.74 -29.22
C ARG A 6 -2.96 17.72 -28.42
N ARG A 7 -3.85 17.22 -27.55
CA ARG A 7 -4.59 18.08 -26.61
C ARG A 7 -3.62 18.98 -25.85
N PRO A 8 -3.92 20.28 -25.69
CA PRO A 8 -3.12 21.18 -24.87
C PRO A 8 -2.91 20.58 -23.47
N ARG A 9 -1.65 20.59 -22.99
CA ARG A 9 -1.27 19.96 -21.71
C ARG A 9 -2.13 20.44 -20.53
N ALA A 10 -2.53 21.72 -20.53
CA ALA A 10 -3.36 22.30 -19.48
C ALA A 10 -4.77 21.69 -19.43
N GLU A 11 -5.38 21.42 -20.59
CA GLU A 11 -6.72 20.81 -20.67
C GLU A 11 -6.67 19.36 -20.18
N ALA A 12 -5.68 18.59 -20.62
CA ALA A 12 -5.49 17.21 -20.18
C ALA A 12 -5.21 17.12 -18.67
N ALA A 13 -4.43 18.06 -18.12
CA ALA A 13 -4.17 18.12 -16.68
C ALA A 13 -5.43 18.46 -15.87
N LEU A 14 -6.25 19.40 -16.36
CA LEU A 14 -7.52 19.76 -15.72
C LEU A 14 -8.52 18.60 -15.73
N GLU A 15 -8.61 17.87 -16.84
CA GLU A 15 -9.44 16.67 -16.95
C GLU A 15 -8.98 15.58 -15.96
N LEU A 16 -7.67 15.31 -15.90
CA LEU A 16 -7.12 14.34 -14.94
C LEU A 16 -7.44 14.75 -13.49
N TYR A 17 -7.26 16.03 -13.15
CA TYR A 17 -7.58 16.55 -11.81
C TYR A 17 -9.05 16.34 -11.45
N ARG A 18 -9.98 16.61 -12.37
CA ARG A 18 -11.42 16.44 -12.14
C ARG A 18 -11.78 14.97 -11.92
N HIS A 19 -11.26 14.07 -12.77
CA HIS A 19 -11.49 12.63 -12.61
C HIS A 19 -10.89 12.09 -11.32
N LEU A 20 -9.66 12.49 -10.97
CA LEU A 20 -9.02 12.07 -9.73
C LEU A 20 -9.79 12.56 -8.50
N SER A 21 -10.33 13.79 -8.55
CA SER A 21 -11.09 14.36 -7.44
C SER A 21 -12.40 13.59 -7.19
N LEU A 22 -13.08 13.14 -8.26
CA LEU A 22 -14.26 12.28 -8.14
C LEU A 22 -13.89 10.89 -7.62
N LEU A 23 -12.82 10.29 -8.14
CA LEU A 23 -12.33 8.99 -7.66
C LEU A 23 -11.99 9.03 -6.17
N VAL A 24 -11.34 10.08 -5.68
CA VAL A 24 -11.01 10.23 -4.26
C VAL A 24 -12.28 10.37 -3.42
N ALA A 25 -13.26 11.16 -3.87
CA ALA A 25 -14.53 11.32 -3.16
C ALA A 25 -15.29 9.98 -3.05
N GLU A 26 -15.36 9.22 -4.15
CA GLU A 26 -15.96 7.88 -4.16
C GLU A 26 -15.21 6.90 -3.26
N ASN A 27 -13.87 6.90 -3.30
CA ASN A 27 -13.07 6.04 -2.46
C ASN A 27 -13.28 6.31 -0.96
N LEU A 28 -13.35 7.58 -0.56
CA LEU A 28 -13.60 7.94 0.83
C LEU A 28 -15.02 7.55 1.29
N ALA A 29 -16.03 7.74 0.43
CA ALA A 29 -17.39 7.31 0.73
C ALA A 29 -17.47 5.78 0.85
N HIS A 30 -16.77 5.05 -0.03
CA HIS A 30 -16.68 3.60 0.03
C HIS A 30 -16.02 3.11 1.33
N MET A 31 -14.87 3.69 1.70
CA MET A 31 -14.18 3.35 2.95
C MET A 31 -15.08 3.59 4.18
N HIS A 32 -15.88 4.66 4.18
CA HIS A 32 -16.83 4.93 5.27
C HIS A 32 -17.83 3.79 5.46
N GLU A 33 -18.42 3.28 4.39
CA GLU A 33 -19.35 2.14 4.46
C GLU A 33 -18.64 0.86 4.92
N GLU A 34 -17.43 0.60 4.43
CA GLU A 34 -16.66 -0.56 4.86
C GLU A 34 -16.35 -0.52 6.36
N GLU A 35 -15.93 0.65 6.86
CA GLU A 35 -15.53 0.82 8.25
C GLU A 35 -16.72 0.84 9.22
N THR A 36 -17.87 1.40 8.82
CA THR A 36 -19.01 1.59 9.73
C THR A 36 -20.08 0.51 9.63
N ALA A 37 -20.20 -0.16 8.48
CA ALA A 37 -21.18 -1.22 8.25
C ALA A 37 -20.52 -2.59 8.05
N ASN A 38 -19.60 -2.74 7.10
CA ASN A 38 -19.05 -4.07 6.78
C ASN A 38 -18.22 -4.65 7.92
N ASN A 39 -17.36 -3.85 8.55
CA ASN A 39 -16.57 -4.29 9.70
C ASN A 39 -17.45 -4.74 10.87
N ALA A 40 -18.57 -4.06 11.11
CA ALA A 40 -19.50 -4.45 12.17
C ALA A 40 -20.08 -5.86 11.92
N VAL A 41 -20.42 -6.18 10.67
CA VAL A 41 -20.87 -7.53 10.28
C VAL A 41 -19.72 -8.53 10.42
N LEU A 42 -18.52 -8.20 9.91
CA LEU A 42 -17.36 -9.09 9.98
C LEU A 42 -17.00 -9.46 11.44
N TRP A 43 -17.01 -8.48 12.35
CA TRP A 43 -16.71 -8.70 13.77
C TRP A 43 -17.82 -9.44 14.53
N ALA A 44 -19.07 -9.34 14.08
CA ALA A 44 -20.17 -10.09 14.68
C ALA A 44 -20.15 -11.58 14.27
N GLU A 45 -19.71 -11.88 13.05
CA GLU A 45 -19.85 -13.21 12.45
C GLU A 45 -18.57 -14.06 12.46
N PHE A 46 -17.38 -13.44 12.62
CA PHE A 46 -16.10 -14.13 12.54
C PHE A 46 -15.22 -13.86 13.76
N SER A 47 -14.49 -14.87 14.20
CA SER A 47 -13.42 -14.72 15.20
C SER A 47 -12.19 -14.02 14.62
N ASP A 48 -11.34 -13.47 15.49
CA ASP A 48 -10.07 -12.84 15.08
C ASP A 48 -9.20 -13.77 14.23
N GLN A 49 -9.19 -15.07 14.52
CA GLN A 49 -8.43 -16.05 13.77
C GLN A 49 -8.98 -16.25 12.35
N GLU A 50 -10.30 -16.28 12.21
CA GLU A 50 -10.96 -16.40 10.91
C GLU A 50 -10.75 -15.14 10.07
N LEU A 51 -10.84 -13.96 10.68
CA LEU A 51 -10.56 -12.68 10.04
C LEU A 51 -9.11 -12.59 9.57
N ALA A 52 -8.15 -13.00 10.40
CA ALA A 52 -6.74 -13.08 10.01
C ALA A 52 -6.54 -14.04 8.82
N ALA A 53 -7.21 -15.19 8.82
CA ALA A 53 -7.13 -16.16 7.72
C ALA A 53 -7.80 -15.65 6.42
N ILE A 54 -8.88 -14.88 6.50
CA ILE A 54 -9.48 -14.20 5.34
C ILE A 54 -8.51 -13.15 4.81
N HIS A 55 -7.96 -12.31 5.68
CA HIS A 55 -6.99 -11.28 5.34
C HIS A 55 -5.77 -11.89 4.64
N ASP A 56 -5.15 -12.92 5.20
CA ASP A 56 -3.97 -13.56 4.61
C ASP A 56 -4.28 -14.16 3.23
N ARG A 57 -5.48 -14.70 3.01
CA ARG A 57 -5.91 -15.17 1.67
C ARG A 57 -6.07 -14.03 0.67
N ILE A 58 -6.60 -12.88 1.08
CA ILE A 58 -6.71 -11.70 0.22
C ILE A 58 -5.32 -11.20 -0.17
N ILE A 59 -4.41 -11.04 0.80
CA ILE A 59 -3.04 -10.61 0.53
C ILE A 59 -2.31 -11.60 -0.37
N ALA A 60 -2.47 -12.90 -0.14
CA ALA A 60 -1.86 -13.94 -0.97
C ALA A 60 -2.40 -13.98 -2.41
N SER A 61 -3.56 -13.38 -2.69
CA SER A 61 -4.13 -13.28 -4.04
C SER A 61 -3.45 -12.20 -4.90
N ILE A 62 -2.67 -11.31 -4.30
CA ILE A 62 -2.00 -10.21 -5.00
C ILE A 62 -0.71 -10.74 -5.64
N ASP A 63 -0.55 -10.51 -6.94
CA ASP A 63 0.66 -10.90 -7.67
C ASP A 63 1.89 -10.12 -7.15
N ALA A 64 3.06 -10.77 -7.14
CA ALA A 64 4.29 -10.16 -6.63
C ALA A 64 4.70 -8.89 -7.38
N ARG A 65 4.43 -8.80 -8.69
CA ARG A 65 4.70 -7.59 -9.49
C ARG A 65 3.72 -6.48 -9.14
N GLU A 66 2.47 -6.80 -8.88
CA GLU A 66 1.48 -5.83 -8.43
C GLU A 66 1.84 -5.29 -7.04
N MET A 67 2.18 -6.17 -6.10
CA MET A 67 2.65 -5.79 -4.77
C MET A 67 3.87 -4.86 -4.85
N ALA A 68 4.86 -5.16 -5.70
CA ALA A 68 6.02 -4.28 -5.88
C ALA A 68 5.65 -2.88 -6.40
N GLN A 69 4.66 -2.78 -7.30
CA GLN A 69 4.15 -1.49 -7.79
C GLN A 69 3.46 -0.72 -6.68
N VAL A 70 2.64 -1.39 -5.87
CA VAL A 70 1.96 -0.78 -4.73
C VAL A 70 2.98 -0.30 -3.69
N ILE A 71 3.98 -1.11 -3.35
CA ILE A 71 5.06 -0.75 -2.42
C ILE A 71 5.83 0.48 -2.87
N ARG A 72 6.10 0.61 -4.17
CA ARG A 72 6.72 1.81 -4.74
C ARG A 72 5.97 3.10 -4.37
N TRP A 73 4.64 3.06 -4.32
CA TRP A 73 3.81 4.21 -3.96
C TRP A 73 3.62 4.35 -2.45
N MET A 74 3.41 3.24 -1.74
CA MET A 74 3.14 3.24 -0.30
C MET A 74 4.38 3.61 0.51
N ALA A 75 5.54 3.02 0.20
CA ALA A 75 6.75 3.18 1.00
C ALA A 75 7.09 4.65 1.29
N PRO A 76 7.18 5.57 0.31
CA PRO A 76 7.49 6.97 0.60
C PRO A 76 6.39 7.72 1.35
N SER A 77 5.12 7.32 1.20
CA SER A 77 3.96 8.01 1.77
C SER A 77 3.65 7.62 3.21
N LEU A 78 4.09 6.45 3.65
CA LEU A 78 3.90 5.97 5.02
C LEU A 78 4.79 6.72 6.01
N THR A 79 4.30 6.91 7.24
CA THR A 79 5.13 7.38 8.35
C THR A 79 6.25 6.36 8.64
N PRO A 80 7.33 6.76 9.35
CA PRO A 80 8.41 5.83 9.68
C PRO A 80 7.95 4.59 10.47
N TYR A 81 6.97 4.75 11.36
CA TYR A 81 6.41 3.64 12.14
C TYR A 81 5.64 2.68 11.23
N GLU A 82 4.64 3.18 10.49
CA GLU A 82 3.82 2.35 9.60
C GLU A 82 4.67 1.63 8.55
N ARG A 83 5.67 2.31 7.99
CA ARG A 83 6.60 1.71 7.03
C ARG A 83 7.38 0.56 7.66
N SER A 84 7.91 0.73 8.88
CA SER A 84 8.65 -0.33 9.55
C SER A 84 7.74 -1.51 9.91
N THR A 85 6.51 -1.25 10.33
CA THR A 85 5.48 -2.28 10.58
C THR A 85 5.15 -3.06 9.31
N LEU A 86 4.91 -2.38 8.19
CA LEU A 86 4.62 -3.02 6.90
C LEU A 86 5.77 -3.91 6.46
N PHE A 87 6.99 -3.38 6.40
CA PHE A 87 8.15 -4.15 5.95
C PHE A 87 8.55 -5.25 6.93
N GLY A 88 8.39 -5.05 8.24
CA GLY A 88 8.59 -6.12 9.23
C GLY A 88 7.59 -7.26 9.05
N GLY A 89 6.31 -6.94 8.79
CA GLY A 89 5.29 -7.95 8.46
C GLY A 89 5.61 -8.72 7.18
N LEU A 90 6.06 -8.02 6.13
CA LEU A 90 6.52 -8.64 4.88
C LEU A 90 7.75 -9.52 5.11
N GLN A 91 8.71 -9.08 5.92
CA GLN A 91 9.90 -9.86 6.25
C GLN A 91 9.57 -11.15 6.98
N ALA A 92 8.57 -11.13 7.88
CA ALA A 92 8.16 -12.29 8.65
C ALA A 92 7.37 -13.32 7.83
N LYS A 93 6.63 -12.89 6.80
CA LYS A 93 5.71 -13.75 6.04
C LYS A 93 6.20 -14.13 4.63
N ALA A 94 6.98 -13.29 3.97
CA ALA A 94 7.40 -13.51 2.58
C ALA A 94 8.71 -14.31 2.50
N PRO A 95 8.91 -15.12 1.43
CA PRO A 95 10.21 -15.69 1.12
C PRO A 95 11.31 -14.61 1.04
N ALA A 96 12.52 -14.93 1.46
CA ALA A 96 13.61 -13.97 1.60
C ALA A 96 13.89 -13.21 0.29
N GLU A 97 13.88 -13.91 -0.85
CA GLU A 97 14.09 -13.32 -2.17
C GLU A 97 12.94 -12.39 -2.61
N VAL A 98 11.70 -12.67 -2.19
CA VAL A 98 10.56 -11.79 -2.46
C VAL A 98 10.70 -10.52 -1.62
N PHE A 99 11.01 -10.67 -0.33
CA PHE A 99 11.22 -9.54 0.57
C PHE A 99 12.35 -8.61 0.09
N GLN A 100 13.49 -9.16 -0.33
CA GLN A 100 14.59 -8.36 -0.88
C GLN A 100 14.15 -7.57 -2.12
N ARG A 101 13.40 -8.17 -3.05
CA ARG A 101 12.87 -7.45 -4.21
C ARG A 101 11.94 -6.29 -3.83
N LEU A 102 11.12 -6.45 -2.77
CA LEU A 102 10.25 -5.38 -2.27
C LEU A 102 11.06 -4.25 -1.62
N LEU A 103 12.11 -4.56 -0.87
CA LEU A 103 13.05 -3.55 -0.34
C LEU A 103 13.76 -2.79 -1.46
N GLU A 104 14.23 -3.49 -2.49
CA GLU A 104 14.85 -2.89 -3.67
C GLU A 104 13.87 -2.00 -4.45
N ALA A 105 12.61 -2.40 -4.56
CA ALA A 105 11.57 -1.58 -5.21
C ALA A 105 11.30 -0.27 -4.46
N ALA A 106 11.38 -0.28 -3.12
CA ALA A 106 11.17 0.91 -2.30
C ALA A 106 12.39 1.84 -2.24
N ARG A 107 13.61 1.28 -2.31
CA ARG A 107 14.87 2.01 -2.09
C ARG A 107 15.01 3.32 -2.89
N PRO A 108 14.71 3.39 -4.21
CA PRO A 108 14.88 4.59 -5.01
C PRO A 108 13.90 5.72 -4.64
N HIS A 109 12.83 5.39 -3.94
CA HIS A 109 11.76 6.32 -3.59
C HIS A 109 11.90 6.89 -2.17
N LEU A 110 12.88 6.42 -1.40
CA LEU A 110 13.10 6.83 -0.03
C LEU A 110 14.33 7.75 0.10
N ALA A 111 14.14 8.88 0.77
CA ALA A 111 15.24 9.74 1.17
C ALA A 111 16.22 8.96 2.08
N PRO A 112 17.52 9.30 2.11
CA PRO A 112 18.50 8.56 2.92
C PRO A 112 18.12 8.41 4.40
N ARG A 113 17.56 9.46 5.00
CA ARG A 113 17.08 9.43 6.40
C ARG A 113 15.97 8.40 6.60
N ASP A 114 15.04 8.34 5.66
CA ASP A 114 13.87 7.48 5.72
C ASP A 114 14.21 6.02 5.46
N TRP A 115 15.16 5.77 4.58
CA TRP A 115 15.76 4.46 4.38
C TRP A 115 16.46 3.96 5.66
N ASN A 116 17.29 4.80 6.29
CA ASN A 116 17.99 4.39 7.51
C ASN A 116 17.03 4.07 8.66
N LYS A 117 15.96 4.85 8.82
CA LYS A 117 14.90 4.54 9.79
C LYS A 117 14.22 3.21 9.50
N LEU A 118 13.93 2.93 8.24
CA LEU A 118 13.34 1.66 7.82
C LEU A 118 14.26 0.49 8.17
N ILE A 119 15.52 0.53 7.74
CA ILE A 119 16.49 -0.55 8.00
C ILE A 119 16.70 -0.76 9.50
N PHE A 120 16.81 0.31 10.28
CA PHE A 120 16.90 0.19 11.72
C PHE A 120 15.62 -0.42 12.33
N GLY A 121 14.44 0.02 11.87
CA GLY A 121 13.15 -0.42 12.38
C GLY A 121 12.87 -1.90 12.15
N ILE A 122 13.27 -2.46 11.00
CA ILE A 122 13.10 -3.89 10.70
C ILE A 122 14.21 -4.78 11.28
N ALA A 123 15.39 -4.21 11.55
CA ALA A 123 16.49 -4.94 12.17
C ALA A 123 16.37 -5.01 13.70
N ALA A 124 15.71 -4.03 14.32
CA ALA A 124 15.37 -4.08 15.73
C ALA A 124 14.38 -5.23 15.95
N ALA A 125 14.80 -6.25 16.71
CA ALA A 125 13.86 -7.25 17.22
C ALA A 125 12.70 -6.52 17.93
N PRO A 126 11.45 -6.98 17.81
CA PRO A 126 10.38 -6.45 18.64
C PRO A 126 10.86 -6.48 20.08
N LEU A 127 10.79 -5.35 20.80
CA LEU A 127 11.00 -5.38 22.25
C LEU A 127 9.99 -6.41 22.78
N ALA A 128 10.50 -7.55 23.25
CA ALA A 128 9.66 -8.55 23.89
C ALA A 128 8.97 -7.85 25.07
N ASN A 129 7.64 -7.83 25.04
CA ASN A 129 6.84 -7.44 26.20
C ASN A 129 6.98 -8.47 27.30
#